data_AF-E9CQS0-F1
#
_entry.id   AF-E9CQS0-F1
#
_cell.length_a   1.000
_cell.length_b   1.000
_cell.length_c   1.000
_cell.angle_alpha   90.00
_cell.angle_beta   90.00
_cell.angle_gamma   90.00
#
_symmetry.space_group_name_H-M   'P 1'
#
loop_
_entity.id
_entity.type
_entity.pdbx_description
1 polymer ?
#
loop_
_entity_poly.entity_id
_entity_poly.type
_entity_poly.pdbx_seq_one_letter_code
_entity_poly.pdbx_strand_id
1 'polypeptide(L)'
;PKPAVFSRALALVGVSSSEAQRSSPPTRSRAEERSMKSSEMPAEKVSAPQAVDTFPQPVNAVKRIPYDPDLYVPENRAIPCALTRRFVSDVAGKLECVLTEDVYSASGNTRLIDKGTVAHLDYKTGTLMHGQGRAFLIVSKLRTRQPP
;
A
#
# COMPACT_ATOMS: atom_id res chain seq x y z
N PRO A 1 25.42 35.88 -17.46
CA PRO A 1 24.13 35.55 -16.80
C PRO A 1 24.34 34.55 -15.64
N LYS A 2 24.03 34.95 -14.39
CA LYS A 2 24.16 34.12 -13.18
C LYS A 2 22.83 33.37 -12.91
N PRO A 3 22.83 32.15 -12.35
CA PRO A 3 21.61 31.38 -12.15
C PRO A 3 20.80 31.90 -10.96
N ALA A 4 19.47 31.90 -11.07
CA ALA A 4 18.57 32.30 -9.99
C ALA A 4 18.46 31.19 -8.94
N VAL A 5 18.62 31.55 -7.66
CA VAL A 5 18.47 30.64 -6.52
C VAL A 5 17.07 30.82 -5.94
N PHE A 6 16.31 29.73 -5.85
CA PHE A 6 14.95 29.75 -5.34
C PHE A 6 14.93 29.65 -3.81
N SER A 7 14.50 30.73 -3.14
CA SER A 7 14.41 30.80 -1.68
C SER A 7 12.99 30.52 -1.19
N ARG A 8 12.81 29.35 -0.57
CA ARG A 8 11.52 28.81 -0.11
C ARG A 8 10.81 29.68 0.95
N ALA A 9 11.56 30.48 1.71
CA ALA A 9 11.02 31.38 2.73
C ALA A 9 10.22 32.58 2.16
N LEU A 10 10.56 33.03 0.94
CA LEU A 10 9.85 34.13 0.27
C LEU A 10 8.53 33.69 -0.38
N ALA A 11 8.41 32.39 -0.72
CA ALA A 11 7.21 31.85 -1.35
C ALA A 11 6.01 31.70 -0.40
N LEU A 12 6.22 31.78 0.92
CA LEU A 12 5.17 31.60 1.93
C LEU A 12 4.46 32.91 2.32
N VAL A 13 4.91 34.07 1.83
CA VAL A 13 4.41 35.39 2.27
C VAL A 13 3.40 36.01 1.30
N GLY A 14 3.00 35.32 0.23
CA GLY A 14 2.17 35.92 -0.80
C GLY A 14 1.11 35.01 -1.39
N VAL A 15 0.02 34.75 -0.67
CA VAL A 15 -1.31 34.56 -1.27
C VAL A 15 -2.37 35.03 -0.28
N SER A 16 -2.97 36.19 -0.54
CA SER A 16 -4.28 36.55 -0.01
C SER A 16 -5.03 37.32 -1.09
N SER A 17 -5.89 36.62 -1.85
CA SER A 17 -7.14 37.12 -2.45
C SER A 17 -7.83 35.99 -3.24
N SER A 18 -8.93 35.51 -2.65
CA SER A 18 -10.24 35.20 -3.25
C SER A 18 -10.32 34.16 -4.41
N GLU A 19 -11.23 33.19 -4.49
CA GLU A 19 -12.49 32.88 -3.79
C GLU A 19 -12.93 31.44 -4.17
N ALA A 20 -13.98 30.92 -3.50
CA ALA A 20 -14.80 29.72 -3.81
C ALA A 20 -14.50 28.37 -3.07
N GLN A 21 -15.04 28.29 -1.84
CA GLN A 21 -16.01 27.28 -1.35
C GLN A 21 -15.78 25.76 -1.60
N ARG A 22 -15.30 25.02 -0.58
CA ARG A 22 -15.96 23.82 0.02
C ARG A 22 -15.16 23.22 1.21
N SER A 23 -15.74 23.38 2.41
CA SER A 23 -15.66 22.58 3.66
C SER A 23 -14.34 21.91 4.10
N SER A 24 -13.66 22.50 5.09
CA SER A 24 -12.87 21.83 6.14
C SER A 24 -12.64 22.79 7.33
N PRO A 25 -12.65 22.33 8.60
CA PRO A 25 -12.57 23.22 9.77
C PRO A 25 -11.17 23.86 9.94
N PRO A 26 -11.07 25.09 10.51
CA PRO A 26 -9.79 25.77 10.63
C PRO A 26 -8.92 25.18 11.75
N THR A 27 -7.72 24.73 11.40
CA THR A 27 -6.66 24.40 12.34
C THR A 27 -6.13 25.69 12.98
N ARG A 28 -6.47 25.93 14.25
CA ARG A 28 -5.89 27.03 15.04
C ARG A 28 -4.44 26.71 15.38
N SER A 29 -3.54 27.67 15.14
CA SER A 29 -2.15 27.58 15.58
C SER A 29 -2.05 27.76 17.10
N ARG A 30 -1.25 26.90 17.73
CA ARG A 30 -0.96 26.74 19.17
C ARG A 30 -0.54 28.01 19.95
N ALA A 31 -0.41 29.16 19.29
CA ALA A 31 -0.01 30.41 19.89
C ALA A 31 -1.17 31.18 20.59
N GLU A 32 -2.42 30.99 20.15
CA GLU A 32 -3.57 31.74 20.70
C GLU A 32 -4.30 31.08 21.88
N GLU A 33 -3.92 29.86 22.27
CA GLU A 33 -4.53 29.17 23.42
C GLU A 33 -3.84 29.50 24.76
N ARG A 34 -2.75 30.28 24.74
CA ARG A 34 -1.93 30.55 25.93
C ARG A 34 -2.30 31.83 26.70
N SER A 35 -3.38 32.51 26.34
CA SER A 35 -3.71 33.83 26.93
C SER A 35 -4.88 33.85 27.93
N MET A 36 -5.54 32.74 28.25
CA MET A 36 -6.64 32.77 29.22
C MET A 36 -6.65 31.57 30.16
N LYS A 37 -5.71 31.52 31.10
CA LYS A 37 -6.02 31.16 32.50
C LYS A 37 -4.86 31.51 33.43
N SER A 38 -5.00 32.61 34.15
CA SER A 38 -4.22 32.92 35.35
C SER A 38 -5.16 33.36 36.45
N SER A 39 -5.20 32.61 37.54
CA SER A 39 -5.66 33.07 38.85
C SER A 39 -5.19 32.06 39.93
N GLU A 40 -4.16 32.50 40.66
CA GLU A 40 -3.57 32.13 41.96
C GLU A 40 -4.02 30.89 42.81
N MET A 41 -3.03 30.00 43.07
CA MET A 41 -2.48 29.34 44.31
C MET A 41 -3.24 29.35 45.68
N PRO A 42 -3.02 28.38 46.64
CA PRO A 42 -1.68 27.90 47.09
C PRO A 42 -1.45 26.45 47.63
N ALA A 43 -0.16 26.09 47.60
CA ALA A 43 0.71 25.34 48.55
C ALA A 43 0.49 23.85 48.96
N GLU A 44 1.60 23.11 48.80
CA GLU A 44 2.18 22.07 49.68
C GLU A 44 1.60 20.63 49.73
N LYS A 45 2.26 19.67 49.06
CA LYS A 45 3.34 18.79 49.58
C LYS A 45 3.67 17.70 48.56
N VAL A 46 4.97 17.45 48.40
CA VAL A 46 5.56 16.46 47.49
C VAL A 46 5.18 15.04 47.91
N SER A 47 4.79 14.20 46.96
CA SER A 47 4.83 12.74 47.07
C SER A 47 5.11 12.14 45.68
N ALA A 48 6.07 11.22 45.64
CA ALA A 48 6.71 10.61 44.48
C ALA A 48 5.74 9.88 43.50
N PRO A 49 6.12 9.65 42.23
CA PRO A 49 5.23 9.05 41.24
C PRO A 49 5.01 7.58 41.58
N GLN A 50 3.74 7.20 41.80
CA GLN A 50 3.37 5.79 41.79
C GLN A 50 3.43 5.30 40.35
N ALA A 51 4.39 4.40 40.09
CA ALA A 51 4.48 3.67 38.84
C ALA A 51 3.17 2.90 38.66
N VAL A 52 2.37 3.33 37.68
CA VAL A 52 1.22 2.57 37.22
C VAL A 52 1.81 1.36 36.50
N ASP A 53 1.81 0.23 37.17
CA ASP A 53 2.27 -1.05 36.66
C ASP A 53 1.35 -1.42 35.49
N THR A 54 1.73 -0.95 34.30
CA THR A 54 1.03 -1.26 33.07
C THR A 54 1.44 -2.67 32.72
N PHE A 55 0.71 -3.63 33.30
CA PHE A 55 0.79 -5.02 32.86
C PHE A 55 0.62 -5.02 31.34
N PRO A 56 1.62 -5.48 30.57
CA PRO A 56 1.44 -5.67 29.14
C PRO A 56 0.34 -6.72 28.98
N GLN A 57 -0.85 -6.25 28.60
CA GLN A 57 -1.91 -7.12 28.09
C GLN A 57 -1.24 -8.05 27.08
N PRO A 58 -1.38 -9.38 27.19
CA PRO A 58 -0.82 -10.28 26.20
C PRO A 58 -1.47 -9.91 24.88
N VAL A 59 -0.72 -9.24 24.00
CA VAL A 59 -1.12 -9.08 22.62
C VAL A 59 -1.33 -10.50 22.12
N ASN A 60 -2.58 -10.83 21.79
CA ASN A 60 -2.89 -12.15 21.24
C ASN A 60 -1.92 -12.35 20.08
N ALA A 61 -0.96 -13.27 20.28
CA ALA A 61 0.08 -13.52 19.29
C ALA A 61 -0.64 -13.81 17.98
N VAL A 62 -0.37 -12.99 16.96
CA VAL A 62 -0.96 -13.16 15.64
C VAL A 62 -0.71 -14.62 15.25
N LYS A 63 -1.78 -15.41 15.23
CA LYS A 63 -1.69 -16.84 15.04
C LYS A 63 -1.31 -17.07 13.59
N ARG A 64 0.00 -17.27 13.36
CA ARG A 64 0.52 -17.64 12.05
C ARG A 64 -0.17 -18.93 11.62
N ILE A 65 -0.50 -18.99 10.33
CA ILE A 65 -1.05 -20.19 9.72
C ILE A 65 -0.08 -21.35 10.02
N PRO A 66 -0.55 -22.52 10.46
CA PRO A 66 0.31 -23.64 10.85
C PRO A 66 0.90 -24.38 9.63
N TYR A 67 1.36 -23.63 8.63
CA TYR A 67 2.05 -24.16 7.46
C TYR A 67 3.49 -23.68 7.46
N ASP A 68 4.37 -24.49 6.89
CA ASP A 68 5.78 -24.14 6.71
C ASP A 68 5.90 -22.92 5.77
N PRO A 69 6.50 -21.80 6.22
CA PRO A 69 6.66 -20.59 5.40
C PRO A 69 7.53 -20.80 4.14
N ASP A 70 8.27 -21.91 4.05
CA ASP A 70 9.05 -22.28 2.87
C ASP A 70 8.20 -22.96 1.77
N LEU A 71 6.98 -23.42 2.08
CA LEU A 71 6.18 -24.27 1.19
C LEU A 71 4.91 -23.62 0.63
N TYR A 72 4.68 -22.33 0.89
CA TYR A 72 3.54 -21.62 0.30
C TYR A 72 3.89 -20.23 -0.22
N VAL A 73 3.12 -19.79 -1.22
CA VAL A 73 3.12 -18.42 -1.71
C VAL A 73 2.04 -17.64 -0.95
N PRO A 74 2.37 -16.49 -0.32
CA PRO A 74 1.37 -15.71 0.40
C PRO A 74 0.32 -15.12 -0.53
N GLU A 75 -0.86 -14.85 0.02
CA GLU A 75 -1.94 -14.17 -0.72
C GLU A 75 -1.49 -12.80 -1.22
N ASN A 76 -2.08 -12.37 -2.34
CA ASN A 76 -1.80 -11.08 -2.98
C ASN A 76 -0.32 -10.89 -3.41
N ARG A 77 0.49 -11.96 -3.45
CA ARG A 77 1.81 -11.90 -4.06
C ARG A 77 1.67 -11.63 -5.56
N ALA A 78 2.22 -10.51 -6.02
CA ALA A 78 2.26 -10.20 -7.44
C ALA A 78 3.09 -11.24 -8.21
N ILE A 79 2.57 -11.75 -9.33
CA ILE A 79 3.26 -12.69 -10.21
C ILE A 79 3.57 -11.96 -11.52
N PRO A 80 4.80 -11.43 -11.69
CA PRO A 80 5.15 -10.66 -12.86
C PRO A 80 5.27 -11.58 -14.08
N CYS A 81 4.59 -11.19 -15.15
CA CYS A 81 4.53 -11.98 -16.37
C CYS A 81 4.33 -11.09 -17.60
N ALA A 82 4.75 -11.59 -18.76
CA ALA A 82 4.58 -10.95 -20.04
C ALA A 82 3.64 -11.78 -20.93
N LEU A 83 2.68 -11.13 -21.57
CA LEU A 83 1.79 -11.79 -22.53
C LEU A 83 2.59 -12.22 -23.77
N THR A 84 2.39 -13.45 -24.20
CA THR A 84 3.06 -14.01 -25.38
C THR A 84 2.37 -13.65 -26.70
N ARG A 85 1.12 -13.19 -26.62
CA ARG A 85 0.26 -12.91 -27.79
C ARG A 85 -0.49 -11.60 -27.57
N ARG A 86 -0.93 -10.99 -28.68
CA ARG A 86 -1.79 -9.81 -28.66
C ARG A 86 -3.15 -10.13 -28.02
N PHE A 87 -3.60 -9.25 -27.12
CA PHE A 87 -4.94 -9.29 -26.56
C PHE A 87 -5.94 -8.60 -27.50
N VAL A 88 -7.07 -9.28 -27.77
CA VAL A 88 -8.19 -8.73 -28.55
C VAL A 88 -9.47 -9.00 -27.75
N SER A 89 -10.17 -7.95 -27.33
CA SER A 89 -11.32 -8.05 -26.43
C SER A 89 -12.64 -8.43 -27.09
N ASP A 90 -12.69 -8.46 -28.43
CA ASP A 90 -13.93 -8.63 -29.20
C ASP A 90 -14.61 -9.97 -28.91
N VAL A 91 -13.83 -11.03 -28.71
CA VAL A 91 -14.32 -12.41 -28.50
C VAL A 91 -13.68 -12.99 -27.25
N ALA A 92 -14.45 -13.73 -26.44
CA ALA A 92 -13.94 -14.44 -25.27
C ALA A 92 -12.90 -15.50 -25.66
N GLY A 93 -11.89 -15.72 -24.84
CA GLY A 93 -10.82 -16.63 -25.22
C GLY A 93 -9.81 -16.93 -24.13
N LYS A 94 -8.71 -17.56 -24.58
CA LYS A 94 -7.57 -17.97 -23.76
C LYS A 94 -6.34 -17.17 -24.15
N LEU A 95 -5.52 -16.83 -23.17
CA LEU A 95 -4.23 -16.17 -23.34
C LEU A 95 -3.16 -16.95 -22.57
N GLU A 96 -1.92 -16.71 -22.96
CA GLU A 96 -0.75 -17.28 -22.29
C GLU A 96 0.18 -16.14 -21.91
N CYS A 97 0.59 -16.12 -20.65
CA CYS A 97 1.68 -15.27 -20.19
C CYS A 97 2.84 -16.14 -19.70
N VAL A 98 4.06 -15.62 -19.84
CA VAL A 98 5.28 -16.25 -19.34
C VAL A 98 5.79 -15.42 -18.19
N LEU A 99 6.08 -16.07 -17.06
CA LEU A 99 6.64 -15.41 -15.88
C LEU A 99 8.03 -14.86 -16.20
N THR A 100 8.24 -13.58 -15.88
CA THR A 100 9.50 -12.88 -16.13
C THR A 100 10.49 -13.01 -14.98
N GLU A 101 9.98 -13.29 -13.77
CA GLU A 101 10.78 -13.42 -12.56
C GLU A 101 10.40 -14.68 -11.78
N ASP A 102 11.31 -15.07 -10.88
CA ASP A 102 11.12 -16.16 -9.94
C ASP A 102 10.18 -15.72 -8.79
N VAL A 103 9.24 -16.59 -8.41
CA VAL A 103 8.34 -16.36 -7.26
C VAL A 103 8.80 -17.22 -6.09
N TYR A 104 9.03 -16.54 -4.96
CA TYR A 104 9.52 -17.13 -3.72
C TYR A 104 8.41 -17.43 -2.73
N SER A 105 8.72 -18.31 -1.78
CA SER A 105 7.91 -18.66 -0.62
C SER A 105 7.67 -17.46 0.31
N ALA A 106 6.80 -17.63 1.31
CA ALA A 106 6.53 -16.59 2.31
C ALA A 106 7.76 -16.21 3.15
N SER A 107 8.69 -17.15 3.35
CA SER A 107 9.99 -16.90 3.98
C SER A 107 10.99 -16.18 3.07
N GLY A 108 10.82 -16.25 1.75
CA GLY A 108 11.79 -15.76 0.76
C GLY A 108 12.97 -16.70 0.50
N ASN A 109 13.07 -17.84 1.20
CA ASN A 109 14.22 -18.74 1.09
C ASN A 109 14.12 -19.70 -0.10
N THR A 110 12.91 -20.14 -0.44
CA THR A 110 12.68 -21.18 -1.43
C THR A 110 11.98 -20.58 -2.65
N ARG A 111 12.49 -20.89 -3.85
CA ARG A 111 11.79 -20.60 -5.10
C ARG A 111 10.76 -21.69 -5.36
N LEU A 112 9.49 -21.29 -5.43
CA LEU A 112 8.38 -22.23 -5.65
C LEU A 112 7.90 -22.21 -7.10
N ILE A 113 8.00 -21.07 -7.78
CA ILE A 113 7.60 -20.92 -9.17
C ILE A 113 8.74 -20.27 -9.93
N ASP A 114 9.26 -20.98 -10.91
CA ASP A 114 10.40 -20.54 -11.69
C ASP A 114 9.98 -19.54 -12.78
N LYS A 115 10.88 -18.62 -13.11
CA LYS A 115 10.80 -17.82 -14.33
C LYS A 115 10.67 -18.73 -15.54
N GLY A 116 9.91 -18.30 -16.54
CA GLY A 116 9.60 -19.13 -17.70
C GLY A 116 8.46 -20.13 -17.51
N THR A 117 7.87 -20.20 -16.31
CA THR A 117 6.56 -20.84 -16.07
C THR A 117 5.51 -20.17 -16.94
N VAL A 118 4.62 -20.97 -17.53
CA VAL A 118 3.52 -20.48 -18.37
C VAL A 118 2.25 -20.38 -17.53
N ALA A 119 1.64 -19.20 -17.47
CA ALA A 119 0.30 -19.05 -16.94
C ALA A 119 -0.71 -19.06 -18.08
N HIS A 120 -1.77 -19.84 -17.91
CA HIS A 120 -2.94 -19.84 -18.77
C HIS A 120 -3.98 -18.89 -18.16
N LEU A 121 -4.40 -17.91 -18.97
CA LEU A 121 -5.41 -16.94 -18.60
C LEU A 121 -6.65 -17.14 -19.46
N ASP A 122 -7.80 -16.85 -18.87
CA ASP A 122 -9.10 -16.84 -19.50
C ASP A 122 -9.70 -15.44 -19.40
N TYR A 123 -10.34 -15.00 -20.47
CA TYR A 123 -11.05 -13.71 -20.49
C TYR A 123 -12.41 -13.85 -21.16
N LYS A 124 -13.34 -13.01 -20.71
CA LYS A 124 -14.72 -12.98 -21.21
C LYS A 124 -14.90 -11.76 -22.12
N THR A 125 -15.73 -11.91 -23.15
CA THR A 125 -16.17 -10.76 -23.96
C THR A 125 -17.19 -9.94 -23.17
N GLY A 126 -17.39 -8.68 -23.59
CA GLY A 126 -18.35 -7.77 -22.93
C GLY A 126 -17.90 -7.25 -21.57
N THR A 127 -16.67 -7.52 -21.13
CA THR A 127 -16.11 -6.88 -19.92
C THR A 127 -15.48 -5.52 -20.21
N LEU A 128 -15.27 -5.19 -21.50
CA LEU A 128 -14.62 -3.98 -21.94
C LEU A 128 -15.61 -3.13 -22.74
N MET A 129 -16.19 -2.12 -22.08
CA MET A 129 -17.08 -1.15 -22.70
C MET A 129 -16.28 -0.05 -23.39
N HIS A 130 -16.93 0.68 -24.31
CA HIS A 130 -16.34 1.86 -24.91
C HIS A 130 -15.89 2.86 -23.81
N GLY A 131 -14.64 3.32 -23.92
CA GLY A 131 -14.02 4.20 -22.92
C GLY A 131 -13.32 3.47 -21.76
N GLN A 132 -13.40 2.14 -21.67
CA GLN A 132 -12.62 1.38 -20.68
C GLN A 132 -11.25 0.98 -21.25
N GLY A 133 -10.17 1.33 -20.53
CA GLY A 133 -8.79 1.03 -20.92
C GLY A 133 -8.18 -0.21 -20.26
N ARG A 134 -8.97 -1.02 -19.53
CA ARG A 134 -8.47 -2.16 -18.75
C ARG A 134 -9.45 -3.33 -18.77
N ALA A 135 -8.96 -4.53 -19.07
CA ALA A 135 -9.73 -5.76 -19.02
C ALA A 135 -9.41 -6.56 -17.75
N PHE A 136 -10.40 -7.31 -17.26
CA PHE A 136 -10.20 -8.28 -16.19
C PHE A 136 -9.90 -9.65 -16.79
N LEU A 137 -8.79 -10.26 -16.38
CA LEU A 137 -8.34 -11.57 -16.82
C LEU A 137 -8.27 -12.49 -15.59
N ILE A 138 -8.60 -13.76 -15.78
CA ILE A 138 -8.50 -14.77 -14.73
C ILE A 138 -7.37 -15.72 -15.09
N VAL A 139 -6.41 -15.92 -14.18
CA VAL A 139 -5.40 -16.97 -14.33
C VAL A 139 -6.01 -18.28 -13.82
N SER A 140 -6.11 -19.30 -14.68
CA SER A 140 -6.71 -20.59 -14.33
C SER A 140 -5.68 -21.68 -14.04
N LYS A 141 -4.46 -21.57 -14.58
CA LYS A 141 -3.42 -22.59 -14.40
C LYS A 141 -2.01 -22.02 -14.56
N LEU A 142 -1.09 -22.50 -13.75
CA LEU A 142 0.36 -22.32 -13.93
C LEU A 142 0.98 -23.66 -14.34
N ARG A 143 1.88 -23.65 -15.33
CA ARG A 143 2.67 -24.80 -15.77
C ARG A 143 4.15 -24.49 -15.65
N THR A 144 4.80 -25.11 -14.66
CA THR A 144 6.25 -25.07 -14.49
C THR A 144 6.94 -25.98 -15.52
N ARG A 145 8.21 -25.72 -15.79
CA ARG A 145 9.02 -26.53 -16.73
C ARG A 145 9.71 -27.72 -16.08
N GLN A 146 9.54 -27.90 -14.77
CA GLN A 146 10.14 -28.98 -14.02
C GLN A 146 9.53 -30.32 -14.48
N PRO A 147 10.33 -31.33 -14.83
CA PRO A 147 9.81 -32.67 -15.03
C PRO A 147 9.16 -33.20 -13.74
N PRO A 148 8.12 -34.05 -13.86
CA PRO A 148 7.45 -34.67 -12.71
C PRO A 148 8.35 -35.65 -11.96
#